data_AF-A0A9D6SB66-F1
#
_entry.id   AF-A0A9D6SB66-F1
#
_cell.length_a   1.000
_cell.length_b   1.000
_cell.length_c   1.000
_cell.angle_alpha   90.00
_cell.angle_beta   90.00
_cell.angle_gamma   90.00
#
_symmetry.space_group_name_H-M   'P 1'
#
loop_
_entity.id
_entity.type
_entity.pdbx_description
1 polymer ?
#
loop_
_entity_poly.entity_id
_entity_poly.type
_entity_poly.pdbx_seq_one_letter_code
_entity_poly.pdbx_strand_id
1 'polypeptide(L)' 'MLRVGVTGGSACGKTTVAKWFAGLGAVVIDADAIARRLLRPGLPAFRETVEAFGPGILAQGGGID' A
#
# COMPACT_ATOMS: atom_id res chain seq x y z
N MET A 1 -2.58 2.72 23.15
CA MET A 1 -1.42 2.50 22.25
C MET A 1 -1.17 3.78 21.49
N LEU A 2 0.07 4.28 21.47
CA LEU A 2 0.44 5.45 20.66
C LEU A 2 0.49 5.05 19.18
N ARG A 3 -0.05 5.91 18.30
CA ARG A 3 0.03 5.74 16.84
C ARG A 3 0.82 6.90 16.26
N VAL A 4 1.84 6.58 15.46
CA VAL A 4 2.74 7.58 14.85
C VAL A 4 2.71 7.39 13.35
N GLY A 5 2.44 8.48 12.61
CA GLY A 5 2.51 8.50 11.15
C GLY A 5 3.92 8.90 10.69
N VAL A 6 4.57 8.04 9.91
CA VAL A 6 5.84 8.36 9.25
C VAL A 6 5.54 8.79 7.81
N THR A 7 5.77 10.06 7.50
CA THR A 7 5.50 10.66 6.18
C THR A 7 6.71 11.46 5.68
N GLY A 8 6.65 11.92 4.44
CA GLY A 8 7.73 12.61 3.72
C GLY A 8 7.67 12.34 2.21
N GLY A 9 8.43 13.12 1.43
CA GLY A 9 8.48 13.02 -0.03
C GLY A 9 8.99 11.67 -0.55
N SER A 10 8.88 11.44 -1.86
CA SER A 10 9.46 10.25 -2.49
C SER A 10 10.98 10.21 -2.26
N ALA A 11 11.53 9.00 -2.08
CA ALA A 11 12.95 8.75 -1.80
C ALA A 11 13.57 9.45 -0.56
N CYS A 12 12.78 10.07 0.32
CA CYS A 12 13.32 10.78 1.51
C CYS A 12 13.73 9.87 2.69
N GLY A 13 13.77 8.54 2.50
CA GLY A 13 14.21 7.60 3.53
C GLY A 13 13.16 7.14 4.54
N LYS A 14 11.84 7.32 4.28
CA LYS A 14 10.76 6.82 5.16
C LYS A 14 10.91 5.34 5.52
N THR A 15 11.25 4.49 4.54
CA THR A 15 11.47 3.06 4.75
C THR A 15 12.63 2.79 5.71
N THR A 16 13.69 3.60 5.67
CA THR A 16 14.81 3.50 6.61
C THR A 16 14.38 3.86 8.02
N VAL A 17 13.65 4.96 8.19
CA VAL A 17 13.13 5.38 9.50
C VAL A 17 12.16 4.34 10.07
N ALA A 18 11.27 3.78 9.24
CA ALA A 18 10.36 2.72 9.66
C ALA A 18 11.11 1.46 10.14
N LYS A 19 12.19 1.06 9.46
CA LYS A 19 13.07 -0.04 9.89
C LYS A 19 13.76 0.24 11.21
N TRP A 20 14.18 1.48 11.46
CA TRP A 20 14.76 1.86 12.76
C TRP A 20 13.73 1.74 13.88
N PHE A 21 12.51 2.25 13.68
CA PHE A 21 11.44 2.07 14.66
C PHE A 21 11.12 0.59 14.92
N ALA A 22 11.07 -0.24 13.87
CA ALA A 22 10.91 -1.69 14.03
C ALA A 22 12.02 -2.31 14.89
N GLY A 23 13.28 -1.92 14.65
CA GLY A 23 14.43 -2.38 15.44
C GLY A 23 14.37 -1.96 16.92
N LEU A 24 13.62 -0.91 17.23
CA LEU A 24 13.35 -0.44 18.60
C LEU A 24 12.08 -1.06 19.21
N GLY A 25 11.44 -2.01 18.53
CA GLY A 25 10.26 -2.74 19.02
C GLY A 25 8.92 -2.16 18.57
N ALA A 26 8.90 -1.17 17.68
CA ALA A 26 7.64 -0.68 17.11
C ALA A 26 7.05 -1.68 16.11
N VAL A 27 5.73 -1.82 16.13
CA VAL A 27 5.00 -2.52 15.07
C VAL A 27 4.83 -1.56 13.90
N VAL A 28 5.40 -1.90 12.74
CA VAL A 28 5.31 -1.10 11.52
C VAL A 28 4.10 -1.55 10.70
N ILE A 29 3.26 -0.59 10.33
CA ILE A 29 2.15 -0.78 9.40
C ILE A 29 2.50 -0.03 8.11
N ASP A 30 2.75 -0.76 7.04
CA ASP A 30 3.07 -0.20 5.73
C ASP A 30 1.79 0.01 4.91
N ALA A 31 1.37 1.28 4.77
CA ALA A 31 0.16 1.65 4.05
C ALA A 31 0.25 1.34 2.55
N ASP A 32 1.42 1.52 1.92
CA ASP A 32 1.61 1.27 0.48
C ASP A 32 1.50 -0.22 0.18
N ALA A 33 2.08 -1.07 1.04
CA ALA A 33 1.96 -2.52 0.94
C ALA A 33 0.50 -2.99 1.12
N ILE A 34 -0.24 -2.38 2.06
CA ILE A 34 -1.65 -2.70 2.28
C ILE A 34 -2.49 -2.28 1.08
N ALA A 35 -2.31 -1.07 0.56
CA ALA A 35 -3.03 -0.58 -0.61
C ALA A 35 -2.84 -1.50 -1.83
N ARG A 36 -1.59 -1.85 -2.15
CA ARG A 36 -1.28 -2.83 -3.22
C ARG A 36 -1.94 -4.18 -3.00
N ARG A 37 -1.99 -4.66 -1.76
CA ARG A 37 -2.64 -5.93 -1.42
C ARG A 37 -4.14 -5.88 -1.66
N LEU A 38 -4.79 -4.77 -1.32
CA LEU A 38 -6.25 -4.58 -1.47
C LEU A 38 -6.67 -4.53 -2.93
N LEU A 39 -5.78 -4.06 -3.82
CA LEU A 39 -5.99 -4.02 -5.27
C LEU A 39 -5.65 -5.34 -5.98
N ARG A 40 -5.50 -6.46 -5.25
CA ARG A 40 -5.34 -7.76 -5.90
C ARG A 40 -6.68 -8.31 -6.39
N PRO A 41 -6.71 -9.01 -7.53
CA PRO A 41 -7.92 -9.65 -8.04
C PRO A 41 -8.64 -10.49 -6.99
N GLY A 42 -9.97 -10.42 -6.99
CA GLY A 42 -10.82 -11.15 -6.05
C GLY A 42 -11.10 -10.45 -4.73
N LEU A 43 -10.55 -9.26 -4.49
CA LEU A 43 -10.88 -8.43 -3.33
C LEU A 43 -11.92 -7.35 -3.70
N PRO A 44 -12.73 -6.89 -2.73
CA PRO A 44 -13.74 -5.85 -2.98
C PRO A 44 -13.15 -4.57 -3.59
N ALA A 45 -12.04 -4.09 -3.03
CA ALA A 45 -11.38 -2.88 -3.51
C ALA A 45 -10.87 -2.98 -4.97
N PHE A 46 -10.44 -4.16 -5.42
CA PHE A 46 -10.10 -4.38 -6.83
C PHE A 46 -11.34 -4.19 -7.71
N ARG A 47 -12.46 -4.83 -7.34
CA ARG A 47 -13.71 -4.73 -8.11
C ARG A 47 -14.22 -3.30 -8.17
N GLU A 48 -14.29 -2.63 -7.03
CA GLU A 48 -14.73 -1.23 -6.93
C GLU A 48 -13.84 -0.30 -7.78
N THR A 49 -12.53 -0.54 -7.80
CA THR A 49 -11.59 0.24 -8.61
C THR A 49 -11.83 0.00 -10.11
N VAL A 50 -12.00 -1.25 -10.55
CA VAL A 50 -12.30 -1.56 -11.96
C VAL A 50 -13.67 -1.00 -12.38
N GLU A 51 -14.66 -1.04 -11.51
CA GLU A 51 -15.98 -0.46 -11.76
C GLU A 51 -15.90 1.08 -11.90
N ALA A 52 -15.06 1.74 -11.10
CA ALA A 52 -14.91 3.19 -11.13
C ALA A 52 -14.09 3.71 -12.32
N PHE A 53 -13.01 3.02 -12.70
CA PHE A 53 -12.07 3.47 -13.73
C PHE A 53 -12.23 2.73 -15.07
N GLY A 54 -13.06 1.68 -15.12
CA GLY A 54 -13.29 0.84 -16.29
C GLY A 54 -12.21 -0.22 -16.51
N PRO A 55 -12.40 -1.13 -17.48
CA PRO A 55 -11.50 -2.27 -17.72
C PRO A 55 -10.14 -1.87 -18.31
N GLY A 56 -9.93 -0.61 -18.69
CA GLY A 56 -8.68 -0.13 -19.28
C GLY A 56 -7.48 -0.12 -18.33
N ILE A 57 -7.71 -0.19 -17.01
CA ILE A 57 -6.65 -0.27 -15.98
C ILE A 57 -6.13 -1.71 -15.78
N LEU A 58 -6.69 -2.69 -16.48
CA LEU A 58 -6.32 -4.09 -16.30
C LEU A 58 -5.12 -4.45 -17.18
N ALA A 59 -4.08 -5.00 -16.56
CA ALA A 59 -2.97 -5.63 -17.26
C ALA A 59 -3.41 -6.94 -17.94
N GLN A 60 -2.59 -7.45 -18.86
CA GLN A 60 -2.83 -8.75 -19.51
C GLN A 60 -2.99 -9.92 -18.53
N GLY A 61 -2.39 -9.84 -17.34
CA GLY A 61 -2.50 -10.84 -16.27
C GLY A 61 -3.76 -10.73 -15.40
N GLY A 62 -4.68 -9.79 -15.71
CA GLY A 62 -5.93 -9.59 -14.97
C GLY A 62 -5.79 -8.83 -13.64
N GLY A 63 -4.59 -8.32 -13.33
CA GLY A 63 -4.37 -7.36 -12.23
C GLY A 63 -4.54 -5.92 -12.68
N ILE A 64 -4.58 -4.97 -11.73
CA ILE A 64 -4.54 -3.53 -12.00
C ILE A 64 -3.07 -3.10 -12.23
N ASP A 65 -2.83 -2.29 -13.26
CA ASP A 65 -1.56 -1.59 -13.56
C ASP A 65 -1.75 -0.06 -13.48
#